data_AF-A0A183HXQ9-F1
#
_entry.id   AF-A0A183HXQ9-F1
#
_cell.length_a   1.000
_cell.length_b   1.000
_cell.length_c   1.000
_cell.angle_alpha   90.00
_cell.angle_beta   90.00
_cell.angle_gamma   90.00
#
_symmetry.space_group_name_H-M   'P 1'
#
loop_
_entity.id
_entity.type
_entity.pdbx_description
1 polymer ?
#
loop_
_entity_poly.entity_id
_entity_poly.type
_entity_poly.pdbx_seq_one_letter_code
_entity_poly.pdbx_strand_id
1 'polypeptide(L)'
;MLNSIFDNTPAKLLKEIILYDDCSDYDTLPINHIINYGNHVRWPMEKIITRRSNERLGLIKAKVFASRIARGDVLIFLDSHCEVTPLWIEPLLLPIQEDSTRLVSEEIYVITYLLFLILDTYREILK
;
A
#
# COMPACT_ATOMS: atom_id res chain seq x y z
N MET A 1 -3.12 -9.58 -4.87
CA MET A 1 -2.59 -8.35 -4.22
C MET A 1 -1.05 -8.21 -4.17
N LEU A 2 -0.31 -8.61 -3.11
CA LEU A 2 1.08 -8.12 -2.91
C LEU A 2 2.04 -8.43 -4.07
N ASN A 3 1.96 -9.62 -4.68
CA ASN A 3 2.69 -9.92 -5.92
C ASN A 3 2.35 -8.91 -7.02
N SER A 4 1.07 -8.76 -7.38
CA SER A 4 0.64 -7.78 -8.40
C SER A 4 1.14 -6.35 -8.13
N ILE A 5 1.27 -5.95 -6.87
CA ILE A 5 1.84 -4.63 -6.51
C ILE A 5 3.31 -4.55 -6.90
N PHE A 6 4.13 -5.54 -6.50
CA PHE A 6 5.55 -5.58 -6.85
C PHE A 6 5.80 -5.81 -8.35
N ASP A 7 4.93 -6.57 -9.01
CA ASP A 7 5.03 -6.91 -10.43
C ASP A 7 4.63 -5.73 -11.35
N ASN A 8 3.58 -4.98 -10.99
CA ASN A 8 2.99 -3.94 -11.84
C ASN A 8 3.29 -2.49 -11.38
N THR A 9 3.96 -2.28 -10.24
CA THR A 9 4.38 -0.94 -9.79
C THR A 9 5.88 -0.73 -10.04
N PRO A 10 6.30 0.28 -10.83
CA PRO A 10 7.71 0.58 -11.01
C PRO A 10 8.44 0.82 -9.68
N ALA A 11 9.54 0.10 -9.45
CA ALA A 11 10.25 0.11 -8.16
C ALA A 11 10.77 1.50 -7.70
N LYS A 12 10.89 2.45 -8.64
CA LYS A 12 11.24 3.86 -8.38
C LYS A 12 10.10 4.70 -7.77
N LEU A 13 8.85 4.26 -7.94
CA LEU A 13 7.67 4.93 -7.41
C LEU A 13 7.27 4.34 -6.06
N LEU A 14 7.42 3.02 -5.91
CA LEU A 14 7.13 2.31 -4.68
C LEU A 14 8.12 2.69 -3.57
N LYS A 15 7.72 3.57 -2.65
CA LYS A 15 8.52 3.95 -1.49
C LYS A 15 8.42 2.88 -0.41
N GLU A 16 7.20 2.60 0.05
CA GLU A 16 6.92 1.64 1.10
C GLU A 16 5.49 1.09 0.99
N ILE A 17 5.26 -0.07 1.59
CA ILE A 17 3.96 -0.73 1.73
C ILE A 17 3.72 -0.90 3.23
N ILE A 18 2.67 -0.29 3.76
CA ILE A 18 2.27 -0.53 5.15
C ILE A 18 1.25 -1.67 5.18
N LEU A 19 1.54 -2.71 5.96
CA LEU A 19 0.59 -3.75 6.32
C LEU A 19 0.09 -3.42 7.74
N TYR A 20 -1.17 -2.99 7.87
CA TYR A 20 -1.77 -2.63 9.15
C TYR A 20 -2.85 -3.65 9.54
N ASP A 21 -2.59 -4.44 10.59
CA ASP A 21 -3.51 -5.41 11.17
C ASP A 21 -4.40 -4.74 12.24
N ASP A 22 -5.69 -4.59 11.93
CA ASP A 22 -6.69 -4.01 12.83
C ASP A 22 -7.27 -5.06 13.81
N CYS A 23 -6.40 -5.66 14.62
CA CYS A 23 -6.74 -6.69 15.59
C CYS A 23 -7.49 -7.90 14.97
N SER A 24 -6.87 -8.54 13.98
CA SER A 24 -7.35 -9.79 13.37
C SER A 24 -7.32 -10.96 14.36
N ASP A 25 -8.30 -11.85 14.27
CA ASP A 25 -8.61 -12.88 15.27
C ASP A 25 -7.78 -14.18 15.16
N TYR A 26 -6.79 -14.25 14.26
CA TYR A 26 -6.01 -15.48 13.99
C TYR A 26 -4.77 -15.60 14.88
N ASP A 27 -4.60 -16.76 15.54
CA ASP A 27 -3.48 -17.09 16.44
C ASP A 27 -2.10 -17.02 15.76
N THR A 28 -2.01 -17.44 14.50
CA THR A 28 -0.87 -17.09 13.66
C THR A 28 -1.12 -15.73 13.02
N LEU A 29 -0.40 -14.71 13.51
CA LEU A 29 -0.36 -13.38 12.88
C LEU A 29 -0.24 -13.52 11.36
N PRO A 30 -1.22 -13.06 10.56
CA PRO A 30 -1.16 -13.15 9.10
C PRO A 30 0.13 -12.52 8.54
N ILE A 31 0.61 -11.49 9.24
CA ILE A 31 1.88 -10.81 9.03
C ILE A 31 3.08 -11.75 8.89
N ASN A 32 3.17 -12.80 9.71
CA ASN A 32 4.34 -13.69 9.75
C ASN A 32 4.35 -14.60 8.52
N HIS A 33 3.18 -15.06 8.08
CA HIS A 33 3.05 -15.83 6.84
C HIS A 33 3.38 -14.95 5.62
N ILE A 34 2.92 -13.70 5.60
CA ILE A 34 3.24 -12.74 4.54
C ILE A 34 4.74 -12.43 4.49
N ILE A 35 5.38 -12.21 5.64
CA ILE A 35 6.84 -11.98 5.73
C ILE A 35 7.62 -13.22 5.27
N ASN A 36 7.24 -14.42 5.72
CA ASN A 36 7.94 -15.66 5.33
C ASN A 36 7.78 -15.93 3.83
N TYR A 37 6.59 -15.73 3.27
CA TYR A 37 6.34 -15.82 1.83
C TYR A 37 7.16 -14.78 1.05
N GLY A 38 7.13 -13.51 1.48
CA GLY A 38 7.88 -12.41 0.85
C GLY A 38 9.39 -12.65 0.81
N ASN A 39 9.97 -13.17 1.90
CA ASN A 39 11.36 -13.61 1.92
C ASN A 39 11.64 -14.75 0.94
N HIS A 40 10.72 -15.73 0.83
CA HIS A 40 10.86 -16.86 -0.10
C HIS A 40 10.83 -16.41 -1.57
N VAL A 41 9.90 -15.50 -1.94
CA VAL A 41 9.80 -14.96 -3.30
C VAL A 41 10.71 -13.75 -3.56
N ARG A 42 11.55 -13.36 -2.58
CA ARG A 42 12.54 -12.27 -2.65
C ARG A 42 11.94 -10.88 -2.94
N TRP A 43 10.81 -10.55 -2.32
CA TRP A 43 10.33 -9.17 -2.28
C TRP A 43 11.36 -8.23 -1.62
N PRO A 44 11.36 -6.93 -1.97
CA PRO A 44 12.14 -5.91 -1.27
C PRO A 44 11.54 -5.65 0.13
N MET A 45 11.88 -6.53 1.09
CA MET A 45 11.32 -6.54 2.44
C MET A 45 11.60 -5.24 3.21
N GLU A 46 12.65 -4.49 2.86
CA GLU A 46 12.96 -3.16 3.40
C GLU A 46 11.89 -2.12 3.08
N LYS A 47 11.05 -2.36 2.06
CA LYS A 47 9.89 -1.52 1.74
C LYS A 47 8.63 -1.92 2.48
N ILE A 48 8.60 -3.05 3.20
CA ILE A 48 7.39 -3.54 3.89
C ILE A 48 7.45 -3.16 5.38
N ILE A 49 6.51 -2.31 5.80
CA ILE A 49 6.36 -1.89 7.20
C ILE A 49 5.12 -2.56 7.78
N THR A 50 5.27 -3.23 8.92
CA THR A 50 4.18 -3.99 9.54
C THR A 50 3.77 -3.41 10.89
N ARG A 51 2.47 -3.27 11.11
CA ARG A 51 1.88 -2.74 12.35
C ARG A 51 0.61 -3.49 12.72
N ARG A 52 0.33 -3.59 14.01
CA ARG A 52 -0.89 -4.20 14.56
C ARG A 52 -1.44 -3.30 15.66
N SER A 53 -2.76 -3.16 15.73
CA SER A 53 -3.45 -2.56 16.88
C SER A 53 -3.78 -3.64 17.93
N ASN A 54 -3.73 -3.25 19.21
CA ASN A 54 -4.10 -4.14 20.33
C ASN A 54 -5.62 -4.26 20.52
N GLU A 55 -6.39 -3.45 19.81
CA GLU A 55 -7.85 -3.42 19.82
C GLU A 55 -8.37 -3.20 18.39
N ARG A 56 -9.62 -3.56 18.11
CA ARG A 56 -10.24 -3.31 16.81
C ARG A 56 -10.69 -1.86 16.71
N LEU A 57 -9.94 -1.06 15.95
CA LEU A 57 -10.13 0.38 15.77
C LEU A 57 -11.19 0.69 14.71
N GLY A 58 -11.37 -0.20 13.74
CA GLY A 58 -12.21 -0.02 12.57
C GLY A 58 -11.51 0.73 11.43
N LEU A 59 -11.97 0.48 10.20
CA LEU A 59 -11.34 0.89 8.93
C LEU A 59 -10.84 2.35 8.91
N ILE A 60 -11.67 3.30 9.36
CA ILE A 60 -11.34 4.74 9.32
C ILE A 60 -10.16 5.05 10.25
N LYS A 61 -10.20 4.54 11.49
CA LYS A 61 -9.12 4.79 12.46
C LYS A 61 -7.85 4.07 12.03
N ALA A 62 -7.93 2.81 11.57
CA ALA A 62 -6.79 2.07 11.04
C ALA A 62 -6.12 2.83 9.87
N LYS A 63 -6.91 3.39 8.93
CA LYS A 63 -6.40 4.27 7.86
C LYS A 63 -5.63 5.49 8.40
N VAL A 64 -6.19 6.17 9.40
CA VAL A 64 -5.58 7.37 10.03
C VAL A 64 -4.32 7.03 10.84
N PHE A 65 -4.25 5.86 11.48
CA PHE A 65 -3.05 5.44 12.21
C PHE A 65 -1.93 5.01 11.26
N ALA A 66 -2.25 4.28 10.19
CA ALA A 66 -1.28 3.91 9.17
C ALA A 66 -0.74 5.11 8.39
N SER A 67 -1.60 6.08 8.03
CA SER A 67 -1.15 7.30 7.31
C SER A 67 -0.20 8.17 8.12
N ARG A 68 -0.22 8.11 9.46
CA ARG A 68 0.74 8.78 10.35
C ARG A 68 2.12 8.11 10.39
N ILE A 69 2.24 6.89 9.88
CA ILE A 69 3.48 6.11 9.84
C ILE A 69 4.14 6.21 8.46
N ALA A 70 3.35 6.55 7.44
CA ALA A 70 3.78 6.80 6.08
C ALA A 70 4.74 7.99 5.95
N ARG A 71 5.63 7.90 4.96
CA ARG A 71 6.73 8.86 4.69
C ARG A 71 6.84 9.31 3.23
N GLY A 72 6.23 8.59 2.30
CA GLY A 72 6.13 9.01 0.91
C GLY A 72 5.06 10.10 0.73
N ASP A 73 5.16 10.81 -0.40
CA ASP A 73 4.38 12.01 -0.67
C ASP A 73 2.91 11.73 -1.05
N VAL A 74 2.62 10.54 -1.61
CA VAL A 74 1.25 10.13 -1.97
C VAL A 74 0.86 8.86 -1.21
N LEU A 75 -0.33 8.91 -0.59
CA LEU A 75 -0.95 7.78 0.09
C LEU A 75 -1.97 7.12 -0.84
N ILE A 76 -1.78 5.84 -1.14
CA ILE A 76 -2.78 5.00 -1.80
C ILE A 76 -3.29 3.94 -0.82
N PHE A 77 -4.61 3.88 -0.67
CA PHE A 77 -5.29 2.89 0.15
C PHE A 77 -5.88 1.83 -0.77
N LEU A 78 -5.21 0.68 -0.90
CA LEU A 78 -5.73 -0.48 -1.63
C LEU A 78 -6.48 -1.42 -0.70
N ASP A 79 -7.22 -2.34 -1.28
CA ASP A 79 -7.94 -3.37 -0.55
C ASP A 79 -7.16 -4.73 -0.65
N SER A 80 -7.04 -5.46 0.47
CA SER A 80 -6.26 -6.69 0.72
C SER A 80 -6.48 -7.85 -0.24
N HIS A 81 -7.61 -7.86 -0.94
CA HIS A 81 -7.99 -8.85 -1.94
C HIS A 81 -7.94 -8.29 -3.38
N CYS A 82 -7.63 -7.01 -3.56
CA CYS A 82 -7.51 -6.40 -4.89
C CYS A 82 -6.24 -6.88 -5.61
N GLU A 83 -6.25 -6.81 -6.93
CA GLU A 83 -5.07 -7.00 -7.76
C GLU A 83 -4.92 -5.78 -8.66
N VAL A 84 -3.71 -5.22 -8.73
CA VAL A 84 -3.44 -4.06 -9.55
C VAL A 84 -3.00 -4.49 -10.94
N THR A 85 -3.48 -3.78 -11.96
CA THR A 85 -3.16 -4.04 -13.36
C THR A 85 -1.83 -3.38 -13.77
N PRO A 86 -1.21 -3.79 -14.89
CA PRO A 86 -0.10 -3.05 -15.48
C PRO A 86 -0.49 -1.59 -15.75
N LEU A 87 0.43 -0.65 -15.46
CA LEU A 87 0.24 0.80 -15.66
C LEU A 87 -0.91 1.43 -14.87
N TRP A 88 -1.32 0.82 -13.75
CA TRP A 88 -2.39 1.37 -12.88
C TRP A 88 -2.01 2.70 -12.20
N ILE A 89 -0.72 2.94 -11.97
CA ILE A 89 -0.25 3.92 -10.98
C ILE A 89 0.11 5.27 -11.58
N GLU A 90 0.64 5.29 -12.80
CA GLU A 90 0.94 6.48 -13.58
C GLU A 90 -0.30 7.38 -13.83
N PRO A 91 -1.48 6.86 -14.25
CA PRO A 91 -2.67 7.71 -14.44
C PRO A 91 -3.25 8.24 -13.12
N LEU A 92 -2.98 7.57 -11.98
CA LEU A 92 -3.36 8.07 -10.66
C LEU A 92 -2.43 9.18 -10.16
N LEU A 93 -1.12 9.05 -10.41
CA LEU A 93 -0.12 10.03 -9.99
C LEU A 93 -0.10 11.30 -10.84
N LEU A 94 -0.35 11.21 -12.15
CA LEU A 94 -0.22 12.35 -13.07
C LEU A 94 -1.08 13.56 -12.66
N PRO A 95 -2.38 13.42 -12.31
CA PRO A 95 -3.19 14.57 -11.87
C PRO A 95 -2.70 15.16 -10.54
N ILE A 96 -2.17 14.34 -9.62
CA ILE A 96 -1.65 14.76 -8.31
C ILE A 96 -0.32 15.49 -8.47
N GLN A 97 0.49 15.11 -9.47
CA GLN A 97 1.74 15.81 -9.82
C GLN A 97 1.48 17.21 -10.38
N GLU A 98 0.43 17.39 -11.18
CA GLU A 98 0.01 18.72 -11.67
C GLU A 98 -0.54 19.60 -10.55
N ASP A 99 -1.31 19.03 -9.62
CA ASP A 99 -1.96 19.73 -8.52
C ASP A 99 -2.10 18.81 -7.30
N SER A 100 -1.27 19.06 -6.31
CA SER A 100 -1.20 18.27 -5.07
C SER A 100 -2.42 18.42 -4.15
N THR A 101 -3.42 19.22 -4.52
CA THR A 101 -4.71 19.31 -3.82
C THR A 101 -5.76 18.34 -4.36
N ARG A 102 -5.49 17.68 -5.50
CA ARG A 102 -6.42 16.73 -6.13
C ARG A 102 -6.47 15.40 -5.39
N LEU A 103 -7.68 14.85 -5.31
CA LEU A 103 -7.94 13.45 -4.94
C LEU A 103 -8.31 12.69 -6.20
N VAL A 104 -7.71 11.51 -6.39
CA VAL A 104 -7.94 10.65 -7.56
C VAL A 104 -8.43 9.28 -7.08
N SER A 105 -9.34 8.67 -7.84
CA SER A 105 -9.82 7.30 -7.64
C SER A 105 -9.93 6.64 -9.02
N GLU A 106 -9.57 5.36 -9.09
CA GLU A 106 -9.87 4.49 -10.23
C GLU A 106 -11.30 3.92 -10.13
N GLU A 107 -11.83 3.39 -11.23
CA GLU A 107 -13.04 2.56 -11.22
C GLU A 107 -12.67 1.13 -10.78
N ILE A 108 -13.00 0.79 -9.53
CA ILE A 108 -12.60 -0.48 -8.89
C ILE A 108 -13.67 -1.56 -9.10
N TYR A 109 -13.24 -2.74 -9.57
CA TYR A 109 -14.06 -3.97 -9.58
C TYR A 109 -13.75 -4.88 -8.35
N VAL A 110 -14.49 -4.72 -7.23
CA VAL A 110 -14.78 -5.73 -6.15
C VAL A 110 -13.67 -6.12 -5.12
N ILE A 111 -13.85 -6.41 -3.79
CA ILE A 111 -14.81 -6.11 -2.66
C ILE A 111 -14.08 -6.33 -1.29
N THR A 112 -13.86 -5.26 -0.50
CA THR A 112 -13.65 -5.16 0.99
C THR A 112 -12.37 -5.68 1.75
N TYR A 113 -11.81 -4.77 2.58
CA TYR A 113 -10.71 -4.87 3.59
C TYR A 113 -9.32 -4.56 3.03
N LEU A 114 -8.39 -3.97 3.81
CA LEU A 114 -7.41 -2.95 3.35
C LEU A 114 -5.90 -3.31 3.45
N LEU A 115 -5.08 -2.79 2.52
CA LEU A 115 -3.60 -2.71 2.57
C LEU A 115 -3.05 -1.38 1.97
N PHE A 116 -1.88 -0.91 2.40
CA PHE A 116 -1.41 0.45 2.07
C PHE A 116 -0.24 0.45 1.10
N LEU A 117 -0.29 1.37 0.13
CA LEU A 117 0.78 1.68 -0.81
C LEU A 117 1.17 3.14 -0.66
N ILE A 118 2.46 3.39 -0.52
CA ILE A 118 3.00 4.75 -0.33
C ILE A 118 4.05 4.98 -1.41
N LEU A 119 3.88 6.09 -2.11
CA LEU A 119 4.68 6.44 -3.27
C LEU A 119 5.43 7.74 -2.99
N ASP A 120 6.70 7.78 -3.40
CA ASP A 120 7.40 9.07 -3.53
C ASP A 120 6.83 9.80 -4.76
N THR A 121 6.63 11.11 -4.66
CA THR A 121 6.27 11.92 -5.83
C THR A 121 7.42 11.93 -6.84
N TYR A 122 7.03 12.11 -8.10
CA TYR A 122 7.84 12.15 -9.31
C TYR A 122 8.93 13.26 -9.39
N ARG A 123 9.45 13.79 -8.27
CA ARG A 123 10.39 14.92 -8.24
C ARG A 123 11.80 14.65 -8.79
N GLU A 124 12.24 13.40 -8.89
CA GLU A 124 13.61 13.07 -9.34
C GLU A 124 13.70 12.29 -10.67
N ILE A 125 12.59 12.02 -11.37
CA ILE A 125 12.61 11.18 -12.59
C ILE A 125 12.96 11.99 -13.87
N LEU A 126 13.25 13.29 -13.75
CA LEU A 126 13.66 14.18 -14.85
C LEU A 126 14.96 14.96 -14.54
N LYS A 127 15.96 14.25 -13.99
CA LYS A 127 17.37 14.67 -13.99
C LYS A 127 18.26 13.52 -14.47
#